data_AF-A0A962VC50-F1
#
_entry.id   AF-A0A962VC50-F1
#
_cell.length_a   1.000
_cell.length_b   1.000
_cell.length_c   1.000
_cell.angle_alpha   90.00
_cell.angle_beta   90.00
_cell.angle_gamma   90.00
#
_symmetry.space_group_name_H-M   'P 1'
#
loop_
_entity.id
_entity.type
_entity.pdbx_description
1 polymer ?
#
loop_
_entity_poly.entity_id
_entity_poly.type
_entity_poly.pdbx_seq_one_letter_code
_entity_poly.pdbx_strand_id
1 'polypeptide(L)'
;MTQIPDQAAQTAAQDIDQYLKAHEHKDLLRFITCGSVDDGKSTLIGRLLYESKMLFEDQLATLEADSKKIGTQGGALDFALLVDGLAAER
;
A
#
# COMPACT_ATOMS: atom_id res chain seq x y z
N MET A 1 -29.44 20.64 -38.49
CA MET A 1 -29.96 19.44 -37.82
C MET A 1 -28.83 18.41 -37.83
N THR A 2 -27.89 18.55 -36.90
CA THR A 2 -26.68 17.72 -36.86
C THR A 2 -26.45 17.37 -35.40
N GLN A 3 -26.95 16.21 -34.99
CA GLN A 3 -26.74 15.62 -33.66
C GLN A 3 -25.59 14.63 -33.74
N ILE A 4 -24.39 14.94 -33.19
CA ILE A 4 -23.36 14.01 -32.69
C ILE A 4 -22.39 14.84 -31.80
N PRO A 5 -21.82 14.42 -30.62
CA PRO A 5 -21.82 13.11 -29.93
C PRO A 5 -22.19 13.20 -28.44
N ASP A 6 -23.40 12.80 -28.05
CA ASP A 6 -23.74 12.56 -26.62
C ASP A 6 -23.30 11.15 -26.15
N GLN A 7 -23.00 10.27 -27.10
CA GLN A 7 -22.64 8.87 -26.83
C GLN A 7 -21.29 8.71 -26.11
N ALA A 8 -20.28 9.53 -26.42
CA ALA A 8 -18.95 9.39 -25.81
C ALA A 8 -18.95 9.73 -24.31
N ALA A 9 -19.74 10.73 -23.90
CA ALA A 9 -19.91 11.08 -22.50
C ALA A 9 -20.70 10.01 -21.74
N GLN A 10 -21.70 9.41 -22.39
CA GLN A 10 -22.48 8.30 -21.82
C GLN A 10 -21.63 7.03 -21.63
N THR A 11 -20.72 6.70 -22.57
CA THR A 11 -19.80 5.57 -22.42
C THR A 11 -18.80 5.80 -21.28
N ALA A 12 -18.22 7.00 -21.17
CA ALA A 12 -17.30 7.33 -20.08
C ALA A 12 -17.98 7.27 -18.70
N ALA A 13 -19.23 7.74 -18.59
CA ALA A 13 -20.00 7.65 -17.36
C ALA A 13 -20.32 6.18 -16.98
N GLN A 14 -20.65 5.35 -17.97
CA GLN A 14 -20.88 3.91 -17.76
C GLN A 14 -19.62 3.18 -17.31
N ASP A 15 -18.46 3.52 -17.88
CA ASP A 15 -17.16 2.94 -17.48
C ASP A 15 -16.79 3.31 -16.04
N ILE A 16 -17.05 4.55 -15.62
CA ILE A 16 -16.83 5.00 -14.25
C ILE A 16 -17.76 4.26 -13.27
N ASP A 17 -19.05 4.16 -13.59
CA ASP A 17 -20.02 3.41 -12.78
C ASP A 17 -19.66 1.93 -12.62
N GLN A 18 -19.16 1.33 -13.70
CA GLN A 18 -18.73 -0.08 -13.70
C GLN A 18 -17.45 -0.27 -12.88
N TYR A 19 -16.50 0.66 -12.97
CA TYR A 19 -15.29 0.69 -12.13
C TYR A 19 -15.63 0.84 -10.65
N LEU A 20 -16.54 1.77 -10.31
CA LEU A 20 -16.99 2.01 -8.95
C LEU A 20 -17.68 0.77 -8.38
N LYS A 21 -18.63 0.17 -9.10
CA LYS A 21 -19.29 -1.08 -8.68
C LYS A 21 -18.32 -2.25 -8.47
N ALA A 22 -17.29 -2.36 -9.31
CA ALA A 22 -16.27 -3.39 -9.14
C ALA A 22 -15.40 -3.17 -7.89
N HIS A 23 -15.28 -1.93 -7.41
CA HIS A 23 -14.48 -1.56 -6.24
C HIS A 23 -15.30 -1.38 -4.95
N GLU A 24 -16.62 -1.27 -5.05
CA GLU A 24 -17.56 -1.05 -3.95
C GLU A 24 -17.70 -2.29 -3.03
N HIS A 25 -17.33 -3.48 -3.51
CA HIS A 25 -17.49 -4.75 -2.78
C HIS A 25 -16.15 -5.47 -2.52
N LYS A 26 -15.10 -4.74 -2.14
CA LYS A 26 -13.86 -5.40 -1.70
C LYS A 26 -14.05 -6.00 -0.31
N ASP A 27 -13.96 -7.32 -0.23
CA ASP A 27 -14.02 -8.03 1.04
C ASP A 27 -12.81 -7.69 1.93
N LEU A 28 -13.05 -7.59 3.24
CA LEU A 28 -12.00 -7.33 4.21
C LEU A 28 -11.16 -8.59 4.44
N LEU A 29 -9.91 -8.57 3.97
CA LEU A 29 -8.95 -9.63 4.27
C LEU A 29 -8.29 -9.39 5.64
N ARG A 30 -8.49 -10.33 6.57
CA ARG A 30 -7.75 -10.40 7.84
C ARG A 30 -6.78 -11.57 7.78
N PHE A 31 -5.48 -11.29 7.89
CA PHE A 31 -4.46 -12.33 7.93
C PHE A 31 -3.45 -12.02 9.04
N ILE A 32 -2.71 -13.05 9.45
CA ILE A 32 -1.64 -12.97 10.43
C ILE A 32 -0.41 -13.68 9.86
N THR A 33 0.78 -13.17 10.17
CA THR A 33 2.05 -13.86 9.87
C THR A 33 2.56 -14.54 11.13
N CYS A 34 2.90 -15.83 11.08
CA CYS A 34 3.50 -16.58 12.18
C CYS A 34 4.77 -17.32 11.71
N GLY A 35 5.71 -17.58 12.63
CA GLY A 35 7.05 -18.09 12.33
C GLY A 35 8.12 -17.63 13.33
N SER A 36 9.32 -18.20 13.24
CA SER A 36 10.50 -17.87 14.04
C SER A 36 10.91 -16.40 13.89
N VAL A 37 11.69 -15.87 14.84
CA VAL A 37 12.16 -14.47 14.86
C VAL A 37 12.80 -14.07 13.52
N ASP A 38 13.58 -14.97 12.93
CA ASP A 38 14.36 -14.71 11.71
C ASP A 38 13.62 -15.01 10.39
N ASP A 39 12.34 -15.40 10.45
CA ASP A 39 11.56 -15.75 9.26
C ASP A 39 11.07 -14.51 8.47
N GLY A 40 11.50 -13.30 8.84
CA GLY A 40 11.20 -12.07 8.09
C GLY A 40 9.73 -11.61 8.15
N LYS A 41 8.97 -12.02 9.17
CA LYS A 41 7.54 -11.68 9.35
C LYS A 41 7.27 -10.17 9.28
N SER A 42 8.04 -9.39 10.03
CA SER A 42 7.92 -7.92 10.04
C SER A 42 8.31 -7.30 8.70
N THR A 43 9.34 -7.86 8.04
CA THR A 43 9.75 -7.43 6.69
C THR A 43 8.65 -7.67 5.66
N LEU A 44 7.95 -8.81 5.71
CA LEU A 44 6.86 -9.14 4.80
C LEU A 44 5.67 -8.18 4.98
N ILE A 45 5.24 -7.95 6.24
CA ILE A 45 4.16 -7.00 6.54
C ILE A 45 4.56 -5.59 6.09
N GLY A 46 5.78 -5.14 6.41
CA GLY A 46 6.25 -3.82 6.03
C GLY A 46 6.30 -3.62 4.51
N ARG A 47 6.72 -4.65 3.76
CA ARG A 47 6.74 -4.61 2.29
C ARG A 47 5.34 -4.57 1.69
N LEU A 48 4.37 -5.30 2.26
CA LEU A 48 2.97 -5.22 1.83
C LEU A 48 2.38 -3.83 2.07
N LEU A 49 2.66 -3.21 3.22
CA LEU A 49 2.21 -1.83 3.50
C LEU A 49 2.81 -0.82 2.51
N TYR A 50 4.09 -0.98 2.18
CA TYR A 50 4.78 -0.17 1.18
C TYR A 50 4.19 -0.34 -0.22
N GLU A 51 4.06 -1.58 -0.71
CA GLU A 51 3.53 -1.87 -2.06
C GLU A 51 2.05 -1.49 -2.21
N SER A 52 1.28 -1.53 -1.12
CA SER A 52 -0.13 -1.09 -1.11
C SER A 52 -0.29 0.43 -1.19
N LYS A 53 0.81 1.20 -1.28
CA LYS A 53 0.84 2.67 -1.24
C LYS A 53 0.08 3.27 -0.05
N MET A 54 0.03 2.54 1.07
CA MET A 54 -0.61 3.00 2.30
C MET A 54 0.31 3.91 3.13
N LEU A 55 1.55 4.12 2.69
CA LEU A 55 2.54 4.97 3.35
C LEU A 55 2.56 6.36 2.71
N PHE A 56 2.49 7.36 3.57
CA PHE A 56 2.70 8.75 3.19
C PHE A 56 4.20 9.02 2.91
N GLU A 57 4.50 10.01 2.07
CA GLU A 57 5.87 10.30 1.60
C GLU A 57 6.85 10.64 2.74
N ASP A 58 6.34 11.29 3.80
CA ASP A 58 7.08 11.61 5.03
C ASP A 58 7.49 10.36 5.82
N GLN A 59 6.61 9.36 5.89
CA GLN A 59 6.93 8.07 6.51
C GLN A 59 7.97 7.30 5.69
N LEU A 60 7.90 7.37 4.36
CA LEU A 60 8.91 6.76 3.51
C LEU A 60 10.28 7.43 3.68
N ALA A 61 10.33 8.76 3.74
CA ALA A 61 11.57 9.50 3.96
C ALA A 61 12.21 9.16 5.33
N THR A 62 11.38 9.01 6.37
CA THR A 62 11.82 8.53 7.68
C THR A 62 12.39 7.12 7.61
N LEU A 63 11.70 6.21 6.93
CA LEU A 63 12.15 4.84 6.73
C LEU A 63 13.50 4.78 5.98
N GLU A 64 13.69 5.60 4.95
CA GLU A 64 14.97 5.70 4.24
C GLU A 64 16.11 6.19 5.12
N ALA A 65 15.84 7.20 5.96
CA ALA A 65 16.83 7.75 6.89
C ALA A 65 17.24 6.72 7.96
N ASP A 66 16.26 6.00 8.51
CA ASP A 66 16.49 5.00 9.55
C ASP A 66 17.15 3.74 8.97
N SER A 67 16.74 3.30 7.77
CA SER A 67 17.39 2.19 7.06
C SER A 67 18.87 2.47 6.80
N LYS A 68 19.25 3.72 6.53
CA LYS A 68 20.66 4.13 6.34
C LYS A 68 21.44 4.18 7.65
N LYS A 69 20.79 4.50 8.78
CA LYS A 69 21.46 4.66 10.08
C LYS A 69 21.58 3.36 10.87
N ILE A 70 20.51 2.58 10.91
CA ILE A 70 20.35 1.41 11.79
C ILE A 70 19.82 0.17 11.05
N GLY A 71 19.60 0.26 9.74
CA GLY A 71 19.06 -0.85 8.95
C GLY A 71 20.02 -2.03 8.84
N THR A 72 19.43 -3.22 8.74
CA THR A 72 20.14 -4.50 8.64
C THR A 72 20.36 -4.97 7.20
N GLN A 73 19.75 -4.28 6.23
CA GLN A 73 19.72 -4.65 4.81
C GLN A 73 20.83 -4.01 3.96
N GLY A 74 21.97 -3.66 4.57
CA GLY A 74 23.16 -3.20 3.84
C GLY A 74 22.96 -1.92 3.00
N GLY A 75 22.07 -1.02 3.45
CA GLY A 75 21.76 0.24 2.77
C GLY A 75 20.51 0.20 1.89
N ALA A 76 19.87 -0.97 1.73
CA ALA A 76 18.51 -1.06 1.19
C ALA A 76 17.47 -0.66 2.25
N LEU A 77 16.25 -0.38 1.80
CA LEU A 77 15.10 -0.12 2.68
C LEU A 77 14.84 -1.33 3.60
N ASP A 78 14.87 -1.08 4.90
CA ASP A 78 14.58 -2.08 5.93
C ASP A 78 13.13 -1.95 6.40
N PHE A 79 12.24 -2.67 5.72
CA PHE A 79 10.79 -2.62 5.97
C PHE A 79 10.38 -3.12 7.36
N ALA A 80 11.25 -3.83 8.09
CA ALA A 80 10.93 -4.24 9.46
C ALA A 80 10.79 -3.02 10.39
N LEU A 81 11.58 -1.97 10.16
CA LEU A 81 11.57 -0.74 10.96
C LEU A 81 10.23 0.01 10.90
N LEU A 82 9.51 -0.13 9.79
CA LEU A 82 8.18 0.45 9.63
C LEU A 82 7.17 -0.17 10.61
N VAL A 83 7.21 -1.49 10.77
CA VAL A 83 6.29 -2.23 11.64
C VAL A 83 6.65 -1.99 13.10
N ASP A 84 7.94 -1.90 13.42
CA ASP A 84 8.42 -1.59 14.77
C ASP A 84 8.03 -0.16 15.20
N GLY A 85 8.11 0.82 14.30
CA GLY A 85 7.66 2.20 14.56
C GLY A 85 6.17 2.29 14.88
N LEU A 86 5.31 1.57 14.14
CA LEU A 86 3.86 1.50 14.41
C LEU A 86 3.54 0.84 15.77
N ALA A 87 4.36 -0.09 16.24
CA ALA A 87 4.18 -0.74 17.54
C ALA A 87 4.61 0.16 18.71
N ALA A 88 5.58 1.07 18.48
CA ALA A 88 6.10 1.99 19.48
C ALA A 88 5.17 3.17 19.81
N GLU A 89 4.14 3.42 19.00
CA GLU A 89 3.14 4.48 19.23
C GLU A 89 1.92 4.04 20.08
N ARG A 90 2.05 2.97 20.88
CA ARG A 90 1.00 2.48 21.80
C ARG A 90 1.42 2.49 23.26
#